data_AF-A0A9W6LQ59-F1
#
_entry.id   AF-A0A9W6LQ59-F1
#
_cell.length_a   1.000
_cell.length_b   1.000
_cell.length_c   1.000
_cell.angle_alpha   90.00
_cell.angle_beta   90.00
_cell.angle_gamma   90.00
#
_symmetry.space_group_name_H-M   'P 1'
#
loop_
_entity.id
_entity.type
_entity.pdbx_description
1 polymer ?
#
loop_
_entity_poly.entity_id
_entity_poly.type
_entity_poly.pdbx_seq_one_letter_code
_entity_poly.pdbx_strand_id
1 'polypeptide(L)'
;MKTLPEIDFQGMAPRDDLRARIEEKIAHLEKLYGRMTACRVAVRGPGGHHRTGGHWDFSIRLALPDGREVDVTRAADPDERFQDAFFALGDAFRRADRQLEDAVRDMRGAVKHHDAALTGVVKSLSPADGFGLLESADGREIYFHRNSVTGPGFDSLALGERVAFLEEEGAKGPQARRVKPLREGAV
;
A
#
# COMPACT_ATOMS: atom_id res chain seq x y z
N MET A 1 -0.04 16.15 11.78
CA MET A 1 -0.19 15.81 13.20
C MET A 1 -0.40 14.30 13.26
N LYS A 2 0.38 13.62 14.11
CA LYS A 2 0.39 12.15 14.23
C LYS A 2 -0.95 11.67 14.76
N THR A 3 -1.53 10.65 14.15
CA THR A 3 -2.58 9.84 14.78
C THR A 3 -1.98 9.25 16.05
N LEU A 4 -2.62 9.45 17.20
CA LEU A 4 -2.22 8.79 18.44
C LEU A 4 -2.94 7.45 18.49
N PRO A 5 -2.25 6.32 18.32
CA PRO A 5 -2.89 5.02 18.44
C PRO A 5 -3.31 4.78 19.89
N GLU A 6 -4.60 4.54 20.11
CA GLU A 6 -5.15 4.19 21.42
C GLU A 6 -5.02 2.68 21.61
N ILE A 7 -4.17 2.24 22.53
CA ILE A 7 -3.94 0.82 22.82
C ILE A 7 -4.52 0.48 24.20
N ASP A 8 -5.53 -0.39 24.23
CA ASP A 8 -6.24 -0.81 25.44
C ASP A 8 -5.96 -2.29 25.73
N PHE A 9 -5.52 -2.61 26.95
CA PHE A 9 -5.26 -3.99 27.38
C PHE A 9 -6.38 -4.45 28.32
N GLN A 10 -7.26 -5.33 27.85
CA GLN A 10 -8.41 -5.82 28.62
C GLN A 10 -8.06 -7.08 29.40
N GLY A 11 -8.19 -6.99 30.73
CA GLY A 11 -8.05 -8.15 31.63
C GLY A 11 -6.61 -8.61 31.85
N MET A 12 -5.61 -7.79 31.54
CA MET A 12 -4.19 -8.10 31.77
C MET A 12 -3.37 -6.84 32.05
N ALA A 13 -2.16 -7.02 32.59
CA ALA A 13 -1.20 -5.93 32.73
C ALA A 13 -0.72 -5.46 31.34
N PRO A 14 -0.54 -4.14 31.12
CA PRO A 14 0.01 -3.62 29.89
C PRO A 14 1.41 -4.19 29.66
N ARG A 15 1.68 -4.67 28.44
CA ARG A 15 2.97 -5.24 28.04
C ARG A 15 3.63 -4.34 27.01
N ASP A 16 4.80 -3.82 27.34
CA ASP A 16 5.59 -2.96 26.45
C ASP A 16 6.00 -3.67 25.15
N ASP A 17 6.25 -4.98 25.21
CA ASP A 17 6.60 -5.78 24.03
C ASP A 17 5.48 -5.82 22.97
N LEU A 18 4.24 -6.05 23.39
CA LEU A 18 3.08 -5.99 22.51
C LEU A 18 2.82 -4.57 22.02
N ARG A 19 2.94 -3.58 22.91
CA ARG A 19 2.74 -2.17 22.57
C ARG A 19 3.70 -1.72 21.46
N ALA A 20 5.00 -1.96 21.62
CA ALA A 20 6.01 -1.61 20.62
C ALA A 20 5.74 -2.30 19.28
N ARG A 21 5.31 -3.56 19.31
CA ARG A 21 4.96 -4.31 18.08
C ARG A 21 3.72 -3.74 17.38
N ILE A 22 2.71 -3.34 18.15
CA ILE A 22 1.49 -2.68 17.65
C ILE A 22 1.87 -1.35 17.00
N GLU A 23 2.67 -0.52 17.67
CA GLU A 23 3.11 0.78 17.14
C GLU A 23 3.88 0.65 15.83
N GLU A 24 4.81 -0.31 15.73
CA GLU A 24 5.55 -0.58 14.48
C GLU A 24 4.59 -0.94 13.33
N LYS A 25 3.58 -1.77 13.61
CA LYS A 25 2.61 -2.19 12.61
C LYS A 25 1.68 -1.05 12.19
N ILE A 26 1.28 -0.18 13.11
CA ILE A 26 0.48 1.00 12.82
C ILE A 26 1.27 1.99 11.95
N ALA A 27 2.54 2.22 12.27
CA ALA A 27 3.41 3.07 11.46
C ALA A 27 3.55 2.54 10.02
N HIS A 28 3.54 1.21 9.84
CA HIS A 28 3.54 0.61 8.51
C HIS A 28 2.25 0.89 7.74
N LEU A 29 1.08 0.80 8.39
CA LEU A 29 -0.21 1.13 7.77
C LEU A 29 -0.33 2.61 7.44
N GLU A 30 0.08 3.51 8.34
CA GLU A 30 0.09 4.96 8.09
C GLU A 30 0.97 5.32 6.88
N LYS A 31 2.13 4.64 6.72
CA LYS A 31 3.01 4.87 5.57
C LYS A 31 2.38 4.45 4.23
N LEU A 32 1.58 3.38 4.23
CA LEU A 32 0.96 2.83 3.01
C LEU A 32 -0.32 3.57 2.61
N TYR A 33 -1.17 3.90 3.59
CA TYR A 33 -2.52 4.42 3.35
C TYR A 33 -2.67 5.91 3.68
N GLY A 34 -1.65 6.55 4.23
CA GLY A 34 -1.64 7.97 4.55
C GLY A 34 -2.25 8.28 5.92
N ARG A 35 -2.76 9.51 6.09
CA ARG A 35 -3.26 10.01 7.40
C ARG A 35 -4.55 9.29 7.78
N MET A 36 -4.48 8.48 8.85
CA MET A 36 -5.65 7.94 9.53
C MET A 36 -6.20 8.98 10.51
N THR A 37 -7.51 8.95 10.78
CA THR A 37 -8.15 9.89 11.71
C THR A 37 -8.11 9.36 13.14
N ALA A 38 -8.30 8.06 13.31
CA ALA A 38 -8.18 7.36 14.58
C ALA A 38 -7.76 5.90 14.37
N CYS A 39 -6.98 5.37 15.30
CA CYS A 39 -6.63 3.95 15.34
C CYS A 39 -6.73 3.49 16.79
N ARG A 40 -7.64 2.55 17.07
CA ARG A 40 -7.84 1.96 18.38
C ARG A 40 -7.59 0.46 18.32
N VAL A 41 -6.70 -0.03 19.15
CA VAL A 41 -6.33 -1.44 19.25
C VAL A 41 -6.67 -1.93 20.65
N ALA A 42 -7.60 -2.86 20.75
CA ALA A 42 -7.93 -3.54 21.99
C ALA A 42 -7.32 -4.93 22.00
N VAL A 43 -6.59 -5.26 23.07
CA VAL A 43 -5.92 -6.54 23.28
C VAL A 43 -6.64 -7.25 24.42
N ARG A 44 -7.18 -8.43 24.15
CA ARG A 44 -7.79 -9.29 25.18
C ARG A 44 -6.98 -10.58 25.30
N GLY A 45 -6.43 -10.77 26.51
CA GLY A 45 -5.70 -11.98 26.87
C GLY A 45 -6.63 -13.13 27.27
N PRO A 46 -6.14 -14.39 27.21
CA PRO A 46 -6.91 -15.56 27.63
C PRO A 46 -7.11 -15.56 29.16
N GLY A 47 -8.27 -15.09 29.63
CA GLY A 47 -8.60 -14.97 31.05
C GLY A 47 -9.94 -15.62 31.43
N GLY A 48 -9.87 -16.88 31.87
CA GLY A 48 -10.72 -17.43 32.96
C GLY A 48 -12.21 -17.71 32.74
N HIS A 49 -12.60 -18.67 31.88
CA HIS A 49 -13.48 -19.83 32.20
C HIS A 49 -13.75 -20.69 30.96
N HIS A 50 -13.63 -22.02 31.08
CA HIS A 50 -13.70 -23.05 30.02
C HIS A 50 -15.00 -22.99 29.17
N ARG A 51 -14.95 -23.01 27.83
CA ARG A 51 -14.82 -24.24 27.01
C ARG A 51 -14.28 -24.01 25.58
N THR A 52 -13.92 -22.78 25.21
CA THR A 52 -13.57 -22.43 23.82
C THR A 52 -12.21 -21.73 23.80
N GLY A 53 -11.16 -22.47 23.47
CA GLY A 53 -9.81 -22.05 23.01
C GLY A 53 -9.20 -20.81 23.67
N GLY A 54 -8.16 -21.00 24.50
CA GLY A 54 -7.36 -19.96 25.17
C GLY A 54 -6.53 -19.10 24.22
N HIS A 55 -7.18 -18.41 23.30
CA HIS A 55 -6.57 -17.67 22.20
C HIS A 55 -6.52 -16.18 22.52
N TRP A 56 -5.52 -15.51 21.99
CA TRP A 56 -5.42 -14.06 22.04
C TRP A 56 -6.40 -13.44 21.05
N ASP A 57 -7.14 -12.44 21.54
CA ASP A 57 -8.08 -11.68 20.73
C ASP A 57 -7.55 -10.25 20.56
N PHE A 58 -7.40 -9.84 19.32
CA PHE A 58 -7.01 -8.49 18.95
C PHE A 58 -8.15 -7.90 18.14
N SER A 59 -8.76 -6.85 18.69
CA SER A 59 -9.81 -6.08 18.04
C SER A 59 -9.20 -4.76 17.57
N ILE A 60 -9.20 -4.51 16.27
CA ILE A 60 -8.60 -3.30 15.67
C ILE A 60 -9.71 -2.48 15.05
N ARG A 61 -9.88 -1.24 15.49
CA ARG A 61 -10.79 -0.27 14.90
C ARG A 61 -10.02 0.89 14.30
N LEU A 62 -10.20 1.12 13.01
CA LEU A 62 -9.53 2.16 12.25
C LEU A 62 -10.59 3.11 11.70
N ALA A 63 -10.37 4.42 11.85
CA ALA A 63 -11.19 5.45 11.22
C ALA A 63 -10.38 6.16 10.14
N LEU A 64 -10.91 6.15 8.92
CA LEU A 64 -10.36 6.79 7.75
C LEU A 64 -10.84 8.26 7.64
N PRO A 65 -10.08 9.15 6.97
CA PRO A 65 -10.46 10.55 6.79
C PRO A 65 -11.73 10.75 5.95
N ASP A 66 -12.11 9.76 5.15
CA ASP A 66 -13.34 9.75 4.34
C ASP A 66 -14.61 9.46 5.18
N GLY A 67 -14.47 9.28 6.50
CA GLY A 67 -15.58 8.93 7.40
C GLY A 67 -15.92 7.44 7.44
N ARG A 68 -15.11 6.58 6.78
CA ARG A 68 -15.25 5.12 6.85
C ARG A 68 -14.56 4.55 8.09
N GLU A 69 -15.15 3.53 8.66
CA GLU A 69 -14.62 2.79 9.80
C GLU A 69 -14.35 1.33 9.39
N VAL A 70 -13.17 0.82 9.72
CA VAL A 70 -12.79 -0.58 9.53
C VAL A 70 -12.70 -1.22 10.91
N ASP A 71 -13.53 -2.22 11.15
CA ASP A 71 -13.57 -2.98 12.41
C ASP A 71 -13.11 -4.43 12.14
N VAL A 72 -11.94 -4.76 12.68
CA VAL A 72 -11.30 -6.06 12.52
C VAL A 72 -11.56 -6.87 13.78
N THR A 73 -12.44 -7.85 13.68
CA THR A 73 -12.77 -8.79 14.76
C THR A 73 -12.09 -10.14 14.56
N ARG A 74 -12.13 -10.97 15.61
CA ARG A 74 -11.61 -12.35 15.63
C ARG A 74 -12.08 -13.20 14.45
N ALA A 75 -11.16 -14.05 14.00
CA ALA A 75 -11.42 -15.05 12.96
C ALA A 75 -12.47 -16.06 13.42
N ALA A 76 -13.35 -16.49 12.49
CA ALA A 76 -14.39 -17.47 12.77
C ALA A 76 -13.85 -18.85 13.18
N ASP A 77 -12.62 -19.18 12.77
CA ASP A 77 -11.97 -20.46 13.05
C ASP A 77 -10.50 -20.24 13.47
N PRO A 78 -10.24 -19.96 14.76
CA PRO A 78 -8.89 -19.75 15.23
C PRO A 78 -8.28 -21.08 15.66
N ASP A 79 -7.19 -21.48 15.00
CA ASP A 79 -6.38 -22.65 15.35
C ASP A 79 -5.56 -22.45 16.64
N GLU A 80 -4.87 -23.50 17.07
CA GLU A 80 -3.98 -23.53 18.24
C GLU A 80 -2.88 -22.45 18.19
N ARG A 81 -2.48 -22.00 17.00
CA ARG A 81 -1.49 -20.92 16.80
C ARG A 81 -1.94 -19.57 17.36
N PHE A 82 -3.24 -19.37 17.53
CA PHE A 82 -3.78 -18.14 18.13
C PHE A 82 -3.56 -18.09 19.65
N GLN A 83 -3.00 -19.13 20.26
CA GLN A 83 -2.45 -19.07 21.63
C GLN A 83 -1.17 -18.24 21.71
N ASP A 84 -0.46 -18.04 20.59
CA ASP A 84 0.69 -17.14 20.51
C ASP A 84 0.25 -15.70 20.25
N ALA A 85 0.61 -14.80 21.17
CA ALA A 85 0.22 -13.39 21.10
C ALA A 85 0.79 -12.67 19.87
N PHE A 86 2.02 -12.99 19.45
CA PHE A 86 2.65 -12.37 18.29
C PHE A 86 2.06 -12.88 16.97
N PHE A 87 1.73 -14.17 16.91
CA PHE A 87 1.03 -14.75 15.77
C PHE A 87 -0.36 -14.13 15.61
N ALA A 88 -1.15 -14.12 16.69
CA ALA A 88 -2.50 -13.56 16.69
C ALA A 88 -2.49 -12.05 16.37
N LEU A 89 -1.50 -11.30 16.89
CA LEU A 89 -1.29 -9.90 16.54
C LEU A 89 -0.97 -9.72 15.05
N GLY A 90 0.01 -10.48 14.54
CA GLY A 90 0.43 -10.38 13.14
C GLY A 90 -0.69 -10.76 12.17
N ASP A 91 -1.51 -11.73 12.54
CA ASP A 91 -2.66 -12.16 11.76
C ASP A 91 -3.81 -11.15 11.80
N ALA A 92 -4.09 -10.53 12.96
CA ALA A 92 -5.04 -9.42 13.06
C ALA A 92 -4.61 -8.24 12.20
N PHE A 93 -3.33 -7.87 12.21
CA PHE A 93 -2.81 -6.82 11.33
C PHE A 93 -2.85 -7.19 9.84
N ARG A 94 -2.65 -8.47 9.48
CA ARG A 94 -2.82 -8.94 8.09
C ARG A 94 -4.28 -8.80 7.64
N ARG A 95 -5.24 -9.08 8.53
CA ARG A 95 -6.67 -8.84 8.25
C ARG A 95 -6.99 -7.36 8.13
N ALA A 96 -6.43 -6.55 9.02
CA ALA A 96 -6.55 -5.10 8.96
C ALA A 96 -6.02 -4.56 7.63
N ASP A 97 -4.83 -4.99 7.20
CA ASP A 97 -4.24 -4.60 5.92
C ASP A 97 -5.14 -4.98 4.74
N ARG A 98 -5.70 -6.20 4.72
CA ARG A 98 -6.64 -6.61 3.68
C ARG A 98 -7.94 -5.79 3.69
N GLN A 99 -8.59 -5.65 4.84
CA GLN A 99 -9.84 -4.89 4.93
C GLN A 99 -9.63 -3.41 4.63
N LEU A 100 -8.47 -2.87 4.99
CA LEU A 100 -8.07 -1.51 4.63
C LEU A 100 -7.77 -1.41 3.14
N GLU A 101 -7.12 -2.40 2.52
CA GLU A 101 -6.98 -2.50 1.07
C GLU A 101 -8.35 -2.55 0.39
N ASP A 102 -9.32 -3.33 0.90
CA ASP A 102 -10.68 -3.41 0.35
C ASP A 102 -11.44 -2.07 0.52
N ALA A 103 -11.40 -1.47 1.71
CA ALA A 103 -12.05 -0.18 1.99
C ALA A 103 -11.41 0.97 1.20
N VAL A 104 -10.09 0.94 1.04
CA VAL A 104 -9.34 1.85 0.18
C VAL A 104 -9.55 1.49 -1.27
N ARG A 105 -9.73 0.22 -1.66
CA ARG A 105 -10.16 -0.22 -3.00
C ARG A 105 -11.55 0.30 -3.33
N ASP A 106 -12.45 0.44 -2.37
CA ASP A 106 -13.75 1.08 -2.58
C ASP A 106 -13.61 2.62 -2.68
N MET A 107 -12.66 3.26 -1.99
CA MET A 107 -12.23 4.63 -2.33
C MET A 107 -11.59 4.69 -3.72
N ARG A 108 -10.88 3.62 -4.09
CA ARG A 108 -10.10 3.42 -5.31
C ARG A 108 -10.90 2.71 -6.42
N GLY A 109 -12.21 2.56 -6.27
CA GLY A 109 -13.13 2.37 -7.39
C GLY A 109 -13.19 3.65 -8.22
N ALA A 110 -12.94 4.79 -7.57
CA ALA A 110 -12.67 6.09 -8.19
C ALA A 110 -11.17 6.39 -8.38
N VAL A 111 -10.26 5.59 -7.80
CA VAL A 111 -8.81 5.71 -8.00
C VAL A 111 -8.18 4.31 -8.05
N LYS A 112 -8.36 3.62 -9.19
CA LYS A 112 -7.17 3.00 -9.79
C LYS A 112 -6.08 4.06 -9.64
N HIS A 113 -4.85 3.73 -9.27
CA HIS A 113 -3.78 4.60 -9.76
C HIS A 113 -3.87 4.54 -11.32
N HIS A 114 -4.80 5.29 -11.92
CA HIS A 114 -4.43 6.36 -12.78
C HIS A 114 -3.48 7.23 -11.94
N ASP A 115 -2.22 6.80 -11.84
CA ASP A 115 -1.21 7.65 -12.45
C ASP A 115 -1.82 8.04 -13.78
N ALA A 116 -2.41 9.24 -13.85
CA ALA A 116 -2.97 9.73 -15.09
C ALA A 116 -1.89 9.47 -16.12
N ALA A 117 -2.16 8.56 -17.07
CA ALA A 117 -1.13 8.11 -17.98
C ALA A 117 -0.62 9.36 -18.69
N LEU A 118 0.55 9.83 -18.24
CA LEU A 118 1.12 11.07 -18.71
C LEU A 118 1.53 10.79 -20.14
N THR A 119 1.15 11.70 -21.02
CA THR A 119 1.60 11.63 -22.40
C THR A 119 2.88 12.43 -22.49
N GLY A 120 3.89 11.81 -23.09
CA GLY A 120 5.13 12.49 -23.41
C GLY A 120 5.63 12.07 -24.77
N VAL A 121 6.72 12.69 -25.18
CA VAL A 121 7.46 12.35 -26.40
C VAL A 121 8.83 11.83 -26.04
N VAL A 122 9.31 10.82 -26.76
CA VAL A 122 10.67 10.32 -26.57
C VAL A 122 11.66 11.38 -27.06
N LYS A 123 12.33 12.05 -26.13
CA LYS A 123 13.30 13.12 -26.43
C LYS A 123 14.70 12.58 -26.73
N SER A 124 15.08 11.48 -26.08
CA SER A 124 16.34 10.81 -26.34
C SER A 124 16.23 9.34 -26.00
N LEU A 125 16.95 8.51 -26.75
CA LEU A 125 16.97 7.07 -26.58
C LEU A 125 18.39 6.56 -26.78
N SER A 126 18.93 5.85 -25.79
CA SER A 126 20.26 5.23 -25.83
C SER A 126 20.11 3.70 -25.80
N PRO A 127 20.05 3.02 -26.96
CA PRO A 127 19.94 1.57 -27.03
C PRO A 127 21.12 0.84 -26.39
N ALA A 128 22.32 1.40 -26.51
CA ALA A 128 23.56 0.83 -25.97
C ALA A 128 23.50 0.71 -24.44
N ASP A 129 23.00 1.74 -23.78
CA ASP A 129 22.92 1.80 -22.32
C ASP A 129 21.56 1.37 -21.76
N GLY A 130 20.56 1.16 -22.62
CA GLY A 130 19.23 0.69 -22.22
C GLY A 130 18.38 1.72 -21.46
N PHE A 131 18.61 3.01 -21.70
CA PHE A 131 17.83 4.10 -21.09
C PHE A 131 17.37 5.13 -22.10
N GLY A 132 16.39 5.95 -21.71
CA GLY A 132 15.92 7.08 -22.50
C GLY A 132 15.35 8.20 -21.64
N LEU A 133 15.01 9.30 -22.30
CA LEU A 133 14.38 10.47 -21.71
C LEU A 133 13.07 10.77 -22.46
N LEU A 134 12.01 10.99 -21.69
CA LEU A 134 10.72 11.46 -22.17
C LEU A 134 10.59 12.94 -21.81
N GLU A 135 9.99 13.71 -22.70
CA GLU A 135 9.50 15.04 -22.39
C GLU A 135 8.00 14.94 -22.12
N SER A 136 7.59 15.25 -20.90
CA SER A 136 6.17 15.32 -20.53
C SER A 136 5.49 16.50 -21.23
N ALA A 137 4.16 16.47 -21.34
CA ALA A 137 3.37 17.57 -21.88
C ALA A 137 3.63 18.94 -21.20
N ASP A 138 4.04 18.92 -19.93
CA ASP A 138 4.43 20.12 -19.17
C ASP A 138 5.88 20.59 -19.40
N GLY A 139 6.62 19.95 -20.32
CA GLY A 139 8.01 20.28 -20.65
C GLY A 139 9.06 19.72 -19.69
N ARG A 140 8.66 18.86 -18.73
CA ARG A 140 9.58 18.20 -17.79
C ARG A 140 10.25 16.99 -18.43
N GLU A 141 11.53 16.80 -18.15
CA GLU A 141 12.30 15.63 -18.60
C GLU A 141 12.21 14.49 -17.59
N ILE A 142 11.71 13.35 -18.04
CA ILE A 142 11.48 12.16 -17.23
C ILE A 142 12.34 11.02 -17.75
N TYR A 143 13.19 10.48 -16.87
CA TYR A 143 14.08 9.37 -17.21
C TYR A 143 13.34 8.04 -17.30
N PHE A 144 13.68 7.13 -18.21
CA PHE A 144 13.13 5.78 -18.19
C PHE A 144 14.17 4.72 -18.56
N HIS A 145 13.98 3.52 -18.03
CA HIS A 145 14.82 2.37 -18.30
C HIS A 145 14.13 1.39 -19.26
N ARG A 146 14.89 0.56 -19.98
CA ARG A 146 14.32 -0.48 -20.87
C ARG A 146 13.34 -1.41 -20.18
N ASN A 147 13.56 -1.70 -18.90
CA ASN A 147 12.67 -2.54 -18.08
C ASN A 147 11.35 -1.85 -17.72
N SER A 148 11.27 -0.52 -17.87
CA SER A 148 10.06 0.25 -17.65
C SER A 148 9.12 0.24 -18.85
N VAL A 149 9.59 -0.21 -20.02
CA VAL A 149 8.80 -0.28 -21.25
C VAL A 149 7.97 -1.56 -21.27
N THR A 150 6.70 -1.43 -21.60
CA THR A 150 5.76 -2.56 -21.66
C THR A 150 5.14 -2.64 -23.05
N GLY A 151 4.80 -3.86 -23.51
CA GLY A 151 4.26 -4.09 -24.85
C GLY A 151 5.37 -4.52 -25.83
N PRO A 152 5.54 -3.85 -26.99
CA PRO A 152 6.45 -4.29 -28.05
C PRO A 152 7.95 -4.17 -27.68
N GLY A 153 8.26 -3.62 -26.50
CA GLY A 153 9.61 -3.50 -25.95
C GLY A 153 10.27 -2.15 -26.24
N PHE A 154 11.39 -1.90 -25.56
CA PHE A 154 12.17 -0.67 -25.69
C PHE A 154 12.69 -0.44 -27.12
N ASP A 155 13.05 -1.53 -27.82
CA ASP A 155 13.57 -1.50 -29.18
C ASP A 155 12.53 -1.05 -30.23
N SER A 156 11.25 -1.01 -29.85
CA SER A 156 10.17 -0.53 -30.72
C SER A 156 9.86 0.97 -30.57
N LEU A 157 10.53 1.68 -29.65
CA LEU A 157 10.35 3.11 -29.45
C LEU A 157 11.26 3.91 -30.38
N ALA A 158 10.70 4.90 -31.08
CA ALA A 158 11.44 5.86 -31.89
C ALA A 158 11.59 7.21 -31.19
N LEU A 159 12.64 7.96 -31.56
CA LEU A 159 12.81 9.36 -31.19
C LEU A 159 11.60 10.17 -31.70
N GLY A 160 11.02 11.00 -30.85
CA GLY A 160 9.83 11.79 -31.14
C GLY A 160 8.50 11.02 -31.04
N GLU A 161 8.54 9.72 -30.73
CA GLU A 161 7.31 8.93 -30.60
C GLU A 161 6.54 9.32 -29.34
N ARG A 162 5.21 9.42 -29.49
CA ARG A 162 4.31 9.69 -28.37
C ARG A 162 4.15 8.43 -27.54
N VAL A 163 4.33 8.57 -26.24
CA VAL A 163 4.19 7.46 -25.29
C VAL A 163 3.27 7.86 -24.15
N ALA A 164 2.58 6.88 -23.61
CA ALA A 164 1.90 6.95 -22.33
C ALA A 164 2.80 6.33 -21.26
N PHE A 165 2.97 7.01 -20.14
CA PHE A 165 3.79 6.54 -19.02
C PHE A 165 3.22 6.96 -17.67
N LEU A 166 3.77 6.40 -16.59
CA LEU A 166 3.47 6.76 -15.21
C LEU A 166 4.73 7.38 -14.59
N GLU A 167 4.60 8.48 -13.84
CA GLU A 167 5.74 9.15 -13.20
C GLU A 167 5.92 8.62 -11.77
N GLU A 168 7.11 8.12 -11.45
CA GLU A 168 7.46 7.58 -10.13
C GLU A 168 8.70 8.31 -9.59
N GLU A 169 8.76 8.56 -8.29
CA GLU A 169 9.96 9.10 -7.64
C GLU A 169 11.04 8.02 -7.53
N GLY A 170 12.09 8.13 -8.34
CA GLY A 170 13.25 7.23 -8.32
C GLY A 170 14.40 7.75 -7.47
N ALA A 171 15.37 6.87 -7.18
CA ALA A 171 16.57 7.21 -6.41
C ALA A 171 17.43 8.35 -7.01
N LYS A 172 17.24 8.64 -8.30
CA LYS A 172 17.96 9.68 -9.05
C LYS A 172 17.04 10.81 -9.54
N GLY A 173 15.79 10.86 -9.06
CA GLY A 173 14.78 11.81 -9.51
C GLY A 173 13.58 11.14 -10.22
N PRO A 174 12.69 11.94 -10.84
CA PRO A 174 11.47 11.45 -11.48
C PRO A 174 11.80 10.49 -12.63
N GLN A 175 11.19 9.32 -12.60
CA GLN A 175 11.36 8.28 -13.61
C GLN A 175 10.03 7.76 -14.15
N ALA A 176 10.02 7.38 -15.42
CA ALA A 176 8.86 6.85 -16.10
C ALA A 176 8.78 5.32 -15.91
N ARG A 177 7.57 4.85 -15.61
CA ARG A 177 7.20 3.45 -15.46
C ARG A 177 6.06 3.10 -16.39
N ARG A 178 5.98 1.83 -16.81
CA ARG A 178 4.96 1.31 -17.73
C ARG A 178 4.84 2.16 -19.00
N VAL A 179 5.99 2.51 -19.58
CA VAL A 179 6.05 3.28 -20.83
C VAL A 179 5.46 2.42 -21.95
N LYS A 180 4.53 3.00 -22.71
CA LYS A 180 3.87 2.35 -23.85
C LYS A 180 3.78 3.32 -25.02
N PRO A 181 4.11 2.89 -26.24
CA PRO A 181 3.87 3.72 -27.41
C PRO A 181 2.37 3.95 -27.60
N LEU A 182 1.98 5.22 -27.73
CA LEU A 182 0.67 5.62 -28.18
C LEU A 182 0.72 5.57 -29.71
N ARG A 183 0.60 4.36 -30.25
CA ARG A 183 0.35 4.21 -31.68
C ARG A 183 -1.03 4.77 -31.95
N GLU A 184 -1.07 5.97 -32.50
CA GLU A 184 -2.27 6.51 -33.11
C GLU A 184 -2.63 5.54 -34.23
N GLY A 185 -3.66 4.73 -34.00
CA GLY A 185 -4.13 3.75 -34.95
C GLY A 185 -4.41 4.45 -36.26
N ALA A 186 -3.76 3.95 -37.30
CA ALA A 186 -3.99 4.29 -38.69
C ALA A 186 -5.49 4.37 -39.01
N VAL A 187 -5.78 5.41 -39.79
CA VAL A 187 -6.98 5.71 -40.59
C VAL A 187 -7.77 4.48 -41.03
#